data_AF-A0A8C4PCN6-F1
#
_entry.id   AF-A0A8C4PCN6-F1
#
_cell.length_a   1.000
_cell.length_b   1.000
_cell.length_c   1.000
_cell.angle_alpha   90.00
_cell.angle_beta   90.00
_cell.angle_gamma   90.00
#
_symmetry.space_group_name_H-M   'P 1'
#
loop_
_entity.id
_entity.type
_entity.pdbx_description
1 polymer ?
#
loop_
_entity_poly.entity_id
_entity_poly.type
_entity_poly.pdbx_seq_one_letter_code
_entity_poly.pdbx_strand_id
1 'polypeptide(L)'
;MTALRLLQRMKRDWMHTGRRPSGLCGAALLVAARMHDFRRTVKEVIRVVKVCESTLRKRLTEFEDTPTSQLTIDEFMKIDLEEECDPPSFTAGQKKLKIQQLEKALSKKLEDFEGEISSYQDEIEIELENSRPKVHLGGRWHVARACPCAAA
;
A
#
# COMPACT_ATOMS: atom_id res chain seq x y z
N MET A 1 3.49 -24.27 -28.30
CA MET A 1 4.42 -24.59 -27.19
C MET A 1 4.55 -23.47 -26.14
N THR A 2 3.95 -22.28 -26.32
CA THR A 2 4.11 -21.12 -25.40
C THR A 2 3.67 -21.38 -23.95
N ALA A 3 2.54 -22.07 -23.73
CA ALA A 3 2.06 -22.35 -22.37
C ALA A 3 3.03 -23.21 -21.55
N LEU A 4 3.69 -24.18 -22.19
CA LEU A 4 4.70 -25.01 -21.53
C LEU A 4 5.94 -24.19 -21.17
N ARG A 5 6.38 -23.30 -22.07
CA ARG A 5 7.51 -22.39 -21.79
C ARG A 5 7.20 -21.45 -20.62
N LEU A 6 6.01 -20.87 -20.57
CA LEU A 6 5.54 -20.06 -19.44
C LEU A 6 5.57 -20.86 -18.14
N LEU A 7 5.04 -22.09 -18.16
CA LEU A 7 5.01 -22.94 -16.97
C LEU A 7 6.42 -23.31 -16.48
N GLN A 8 7.35 -23.60 -17.40
CA GLN A 8 8.76 -23.85 -17.06
C GLN A 8 9.41 -22.63 -16.43
N ARG A 9 9.15 -21.43 -16.95
CA ARG A 9 9.66 -20.19 -16.37
C ARG A 9 9.07 -19.92 -14.98
N MET A 10 7.75 -20.01 -14.83
CA MET A 10 7.08 -19.91 -13.53
C MET A 10 7.58 -20.94 -12.50
N LYS A 11 8.06 -22.10 -12.97
CA LYS A 11 8.68 -23.11 -12.10
C LYS A 11 10.06 -22.66 -11.61
N ARG A 12 10.88 -22.07 -12.50
CA ARG A 12 12.18 -21.46 -12.15
C ARG A 12 12.03 -20.27 -11.21
N ASP A 13 10.98 -19.47 -11.37
CA ASP A 13 10.64 -18.36 -10.47
C ASP A 13 10.01 -18.80 -9.13
N TRP A 14 10.17 -20.07 -8.75
CA TRP A 14 9.69 -20.65 -7.48
C TRP A 14 8.20 -20.44 -7.17
N MET A 15 7.37 -20.12 -8.16
CA MET A 15 5.95 -19.80 -7.95
C MET A 15 5.11 -21.00 -7.50
N HIS A 16 5.59 -22.22 -7.78
CA HIS A 16 4.91 -23.49 -7.48
C HIS A 16 5.24 -24.06 -6.10
N THR A 17 6.30 -23.59 -5.45
CA THR A 17 6.82 -24.17 -4.21
C THR A 17 5.80 -24.07 -3.07
N GLY A 18 5.47 -25.22 -2.46
CA GLY A 18 4.46 -25.33 -1.39
C GLY A 18 3.02 -25.02 -1.82
N ARG A 19 2.73 -25.05 -3.13
CA ARG A 19 1.52 -24.47 -3.72
C ARG A 19 0.90 -25.40 -4.76
N ARG A 20 -0.42 -25.30 -4.98
CA ARG A 20 -1.14 -26.19 -5.90
C ARG A 20 -0.80 -25.88 -7.38
N PRO A 21 -0.22 -26.83 -8.14
CA PRO A 21 0.25 -26.57 -9.50
C PRO A 21 -0.88 -26.33 -10.51
N SER A 22 -2.09 -26.85 -10.27
CA SER A 22 -3.24 -26.65 -11.16
C SER A 22 -3.49 -25.17 -11.44
N GLY A 23 -3.45 -24.31 -10.41
CA GLY A 23 -3.66 -22.87 -10.59
C GLY A 23 -2.61 -22.20 -11.47
N LEU A 24 -1.37 -22.70 -11.41
CA LEU A 24 -0.27 -22.21 -12.23
C LEU A 24 -0.43 -22.62 -13.69
N CYS A 25 -0.85 -23.87 -13.95
CA CYS A 25 -1.18 -24.33 -15.30
C CYS A 25 -2.32 -23.50 -15.92
N GLY A 26 -3.36 -23.17 -15.13
CA GLY A 26 -4.45 -22.31 -15.58
C GLY A 26 -3.99 -20.89 -15.92
N ALA A 27 -3.08 -20.32 -15.12
CA ALA A 27 -2.52 -19.01 -15.39
C ALA A 27 -1.68 -19.02 -16.69
N ALA A 28 -0.81 -20.02 -16.86
CA ALA A 28 -0.01 -20.18 -18.06
C ALA A 28 -0.87 -20.36 -19.33
N LEU A 29 -1.97 -21.12 -19.25
CA LEU A 29 -2.93 -21.26 -20.35
C LEU A 29 -3.60 -19.94 -20.72
N LEU A 30 -4.02 -19.17 -19.72
CA LEU A 30 -4.70 -17.89 -19.95
C LEU A 30 -3.75 -16.84 -20.54
N VAL A 31 -2.52 -16.76 -20.05
CA VAL A 31 -1.49 -15.85 -20.57
C VAL A 31 -1.14 -16.23 -22.01
N ALA A 32 -0.87 -17.52 -22.28
CA ALA A 32 -0.60 -18.00 -23.62
C ALA A 32 -1.76 -17.70 -24.59
N ALA A 33 -3.01 -17.89 -24.16
CA ALA A 33 -4.17 -17.57 -24.99
C ALA A 33 -4.19 -16.09 -25.39
N ARG A 34 -3.87 -15.18 -24.45
CA ARG A 34 -3.78 -13.73 -24.74
C ARG A 34 -2.61 -13.37 -25.66
N MET A 35 -1.46 -14.04 -25.53
CA MET A 35 -0.31 -13.80 -26.41
C MET A 35 -0.58 -14.16 -27.87
N HIS A 36 -1.53 -15.06 -28.13
CA HIS A 36 -1.91 -15.51 -29.47
C HIS A 36 -3.27 -14.96 -29.92
N ASP A 37 -3.74 -13.85 -29.29
CA ASP A 37 -5.04 -13.22 -29.55
C ASP A 37 -6.25 -14.17 -29.46
N PHE A 38 -6.10 -15.27 -28.74
CA PHE A 38 -7.14 -16.26 -28.53
C PHE A 38 -7.96 -15.91 -27.30
N ARG A 39 -9.12 -15.31 -27.54
CA ARG A 39 -10.00 -14.81 -26.47
C ARG A 39 -10.75 -15.96 -25.79
N ARG A 40 -10.32 -16.29 -24.57
CA ARG A 40 -11.01 -17.22 -23.65
C ARG A 40 -11.37 -16.52 -22.35
N THR A 41 -12.51 -16.88 -21.79
CA THR A 41 -12.94 -16.33 -20.50
C THR A 41 -12.24 -17.05 -19.36
N VAL A 42 -12.03 -16.32 -18.26
CA VAL A 42 -11.48 -16.88 -17.02
C VAL A 42 -12.34 -18.05 -16.51
N LYS A 43 -13.67 -17.96 -16.66
CA LYS A 43 -14.62 -19.01 -16.25
C LYS A 43 -14.43 -20.32 -17.01
N GLU A 44 -14.17 -20.26 -18.32
CA GLU A 44 -13.91 -21.46 -19.14
C GLU A 44 -12.65 -22.19 -18.67
N VAL A 45 -11.56 -21.45 -18.40
CA VAL A 45 -10.29 -22.02 -17.91
C VAL A 45 -10.47 -22.65 -16.54
N ILE A 46 -11.16 -21.97 -15.62
CA ILE A 46 -11.47 -22.46 -14.28
C ILE A 46 -12.24 -23.78 -14.32
N ARG A 47 -13.22 -23.91 -15.23
CA ARG A 47 -14.04 -25.11 -15.36
C ARG A 47 -13.19 -26.35 -15.68
N VAL A 48 -12.10 -26.17 -16.43
CA VAL A 48 -11.15 -27.25 -16.80
C VAL A 48 -10.16 -27.53 -15.67
N VAL A 49 -9.52 -26.47 -15.14
CA VAL A 49 -8.39 -26.57 -14.21
C VAL A 49 -8.82 -26.86 -12.76
N LYS A 50 -10.11 -26.66 -12.44
CA LYS A 50 -10.71 -26.92 -11.12
C LYS A 50 -10.01 -26.16 -10.00
N VAL A 51 -9.99 -24.83 -10.12
CA VAL A 51 -9.45 -23.89 -9.12
C VAL A 51 -10.38 -22.69 -8.96
N CYS A 52 -10.37 -22.06 -7.79
CA CYS A 52 -11.16 -20.85 -7.55
C CYS A 52 -10.66 -19.67 -8.40
N GLU A 53 -11.56 -18.76 -8.77
CA GLU A 53 -11.22 -17.55 -9.53
C GLU A 53 -10.22 -16.65 -8.81
N SER A 54 -10.41 -16.46 -7.50
CA SER A 54 -9.48 -15.70 -6.66
C SER A 54 -8.07 -16.29 -6.67
N THR A 55 -7.96 -17.63 -6.66
CA THR A 55 -6.67 -18.32 -6.74
C THR A 55 -5.99 -18.07 -8.08
N LEU A 56 -6.73 -18.14 -9.19
CA LEU A 56 -6.17 -17.86 -10.52
C LEU A 56 -5.72 -16.40 -10.65
N ARG A 57 -6.52 -15.44 -10.18
CA ARG A 57 -6.16 -14.02 -10.17
C ARG A 57 -4.88 -13.76 -9.37
N LYS A 58 -4.76 -14.35 -8.17
CA LYS A 58 -3.53 -14.25 -7.36
C LYS A 58 -2.29 -14.74 -8.12
N ARG A 59 -2.39 -15.84 -8.88
CA ARG A 59 -1.27 -16.37 -9.68
C ARG A 59 -0.87 -15.46 -10.82
N LEU A 60 -1.85 -14.80 -11.44
CA LEU A 60 -1.59 -13.84 -12.52
C LEU A 60 -0.88 -12.59 -11.97
N THR A 61 -1.33 -12.06 -10.83
CA THR A 61 -0.66 -10.93 -10.16
C THR A 61 0.76 -11.28 -9.71
N GLU A 62 0.99 -12.49 -9.19
CA GLU A 62 2.35 -12.91 -8.84
C GLU A 62 3.24 -13.09 -10.07
N PHE A 63 2.68 -13.48 -11.22
CA PHE A 63 3.43 -13.54 -12.47
C PHE A 63 3.77 -12.12 -12.96
N GLU A 64 2.85 -11.18 -12.82
CA GLU A 64 3.07 -9.75 -13.12
C GLU A 64 4.25 -9.17 -12.34
N ASP A 65 4.44 -9.58 -11.07
CA ASP A 65 5.58 -9.17 -10.23
C ASP A 65 6.94 -9.76 -10.68
N THR A 66 6.98 -10.73 -11.62
CA THR A 66 8.23 -11.33 -12.11
C THR A 66 8.84 -10.54 -13.28
N PRO A 67 10.18 -10.55 -13.50
CA PRO A 67 10.80 -9.85 -14.63
C PRO A 67 10.33 -10.40 -15.99
N THR A 68 9.90 -11.66 -16.03
CA THR A 68 9.34 -12.29 -17.23
C THR A 68 8.12 -11.54 -17.78
N SER A 69 7.31 -10.92 -16.92
CA SER A 69 6.08 -10.23 -17.33
C SER A 69 6.34 -8.97 -18.15
N GLN A 70 7.53 -8.39 -18.04
CA GLN A 70 7.90 -7.13 -18.67
C GLN A 70 8.42 -7.33 -20.10
N LEU A 71 8.70 -8.57 -20.49
CA LEU A 71 9.19 -8.91 -21.82
C LEU A 71 8.07 -8.82 -22.87
N THR A 72 8.44 -8.40 -24.08
CA THR A 72 7.56 -8.55 -25.24
C THR A 72 7.38 -10.03 -25.60
N ILE A 73 6.31 -10.32 -26.34
CA ILE A 73 6.00 -11.69 -26.79
C ILE A 73 7.18 -12.28 -27.59
N ASP A 74 7.80 -11.48 -28.45
CA ASP A 74 8.92 -11.92 -29.29
C ASP A 74 10.20 -12.17 -28.48
N GLU A 75 10.50 -11.30 -27.51
CA GLU A 75 11.64 -11.47 -26.60
C GLU A 75 11.48 -12.72 -25.75
N PHE A 76 10.30 -12.92 -25.15
CA PHE A 76 10.01 -14.11 -24.37
C PHE A 76 10.18 -15.42 -25.16
N MET A 77 9.93 -15.39 -26.47
CA MET A 77 10.09 -16.57 -27.32
C MET A 77 11.53 -16.79 -27.80
N LYS A 78 12.44 -15.84 -27.60
CA LYS A 78 13.85 -15.95 -28.03
C LYS A 78 14.81 -16.09 -26.85
N ILE A 79 14.54 -15.38 -25.75
CA ILE A 79 15.45 -15.22 -24.63
C ILE A 79 14.93 -16.02 -23.43
N ASP A 80 15.83 -16.74 -22.77
CA ASP A 80 15.57 -17.30 -21.46
C ASP A 80 16.32 -16.46 -20.42
N LEU A 81 15.59 -15.86 -19.49
CA LEU A 81 16.17 -15.11 -18.37
C LEU A 81 16.87 -16.08 -17.41
N GLU A 82 18.08 -15.72 -16.97
CA GLU A 82 18.85 -16.48 -15.97
C GLU A 82 18.42 -16.17 -14.53
N GLU A 83 17.97 -14.93 -14.27
CA GLU A 83 17.56 -14.49 -12.95
C GLU A 83 16.37 -15.30 -12.43
N GLU A 84 16.44 -15.76 -11.19
CA GLU A 84 15.36 -16.47 -10.49
C GLU A 84 14.71 -15.54 -9.46
N CYS A 85 13.41 -15.73 -9.22
CA CYS A 85 12.69 -15.01 -8.17
C CYS A 85 12.46 -15.87 -6.93
N ASP A 86 12.40 -15.22 -5.77
CA ASP A 86 12.02 -15.83 -4.51
C ASP A 86 10.54 -16.26 -4.49
N PRO A 87 10.19 -17.30 -3.71
CA PRO A 87 8.80 -17.73 -3.57
C PRO A 87 7.91 -16.62 -2.95
N PRO A 88 6.62 -16.52 -3.35
CA PRO A 88 5.72 -15.48 -2.86
C PRO A 88 5.52 -15.42 -1.34
N SER A 89 5.72 -16.53 -0.64
CA SER A 89 5.68 -16.55 0.84
C SER A 89 6.84 -15.77 1.45
N PHE A 90 8.03 -15.82 0.85
CA PHE A 90 9.20 -15.09 1.31
C PHE A 90 9.06 -13.59 1.01
N THR A 91 8.70 -13.25 -0.23
CA THR A 91 8.54 -11.85 -0.63
C THR A 91 7.41 -11.16 0.14
N ALA A 92 6.29 -11.84 0.40
CA ALA A 92 5.22 -11.33 1.25
C ALA A 92 5.67 -11.09 2.70
N GLY A 93 6.49 -12.00 3.25
CA GLY A 93 7.09 -11.84 4.57
C GLY A 93 7.99 -10.60 4.64
N GLN A 94 8.88 -10.42 3.66
CA GLN A 94 9.76 -9.26 3.56
C GLN A 94 8.98 -7.95 3.40
N LYS A 95 7.96 -7.92 2.53
CA LYS A 95 7.08 -6.74 2.34
C LYS A 95 6.38 -6.37 3.66
N LYS A 96 5.86 -7.35 4.40
CA LYS A 96 5.21 -7.11 5.70
C LYS A 96 6.17 -6.49 6.73
N LEU A 97 7.39 -7.02 6.84
CA LEU A 97 8.39 -6.47 7.76
C LEU A 97 8.78 -5.03 7.40
N LYS A 98 8.98 -4.74 6.12
CA LYS A 98 9.28 -3.37 5.64
C LYS A 98 8.14 -2.39 5.96
N ILE A 99 6.89 -2.80 5.74
CA ILE A 99 5.72 -1.97 6.06
C ILE A 99 5.69 -1.66 7.56
N GLN A 100 5.88 -2.66 8.43
CA GLN A 100 5.91 -2.45 9.88
C GLN A 100 7.04 -1.51 10.33
N GLN A 101 8.21 -1.59 9.70
CA GLN A 101 9.32 -0.66 9.97
C GLN A 101 8.99 0.78 9.57
N LEU A 102 8.37 0.96 8.39
CA LEU A 102 7.93 2.26 7.91
C LEU A 102 6.85 2.87 8.80
N GLU A 103 5.86 2.08 9.22
CA GLU A 103 4.82 2.50 10.15
C GLU A 103 5.42 2.98 11.48
N LYS A 104 6.38 2.22 12.03
CA LYS A 104 7.07 2.61 13.27
C LYS A 104 7.88 3.89 13.10
N ALA A 105 8.60 4.03 11.98
CA ALA A 105 9.36 5.24 11.68
C ALA A 105 8.44 6.46 11.50
N LEU A 106 7.27 6.26 10.87
CA LEU A 106 6.27 7.31 10.70
C LEU A 106 5.65 7.72 12.04
N SER A 107 5.29 6.75 12.89
CA SER A 107 4.78 7.01 14.25
C SER A 107 5.76 7.83 15.06
N LYS A 108 7.05 7.44 15.07
CA LYS A 108 8.08 8.20 15.78
C LYS A 108 8.19 9.64 15.27
N LYS A 109 8.17 9.83 13.95
CA LYS A 109 8.20 11.19 13.39
C LYS A 109 6.98 12.02 13.79
N LEU A 110 5.80 11.40 13.87
CA LEU A 110 4.60 12.08 14.34
C LEU A 110 4.73 12.50 15.81
N GLU A 111 5.25 11.62 16.67
CA GLU A 111 5.55 11.95 18.08
C GLU A 111 6.58 13.10 18.20
N ASP A 112 7.63 13.08 17.37
CA ASP A 112 8.64 14.14 17.33
C ASP A 112 7.99 15.49 16.94
N PHE A 113 7.15 15.51 15.89
CA PHE A 113 6.43 16.72 15.46
C PHE A 113 5.41 17.21 16.50
N GLU A 114 4.69 16.31 17.17
CA GLU A 114 3.76 16.68 18.25
C GLU A 114 4.50 17.37 19.41
N GLY A 115 5.69 16.88 19.76
CA GLY A 115 6.56 17.51 20.75
C GLY A 115 7.01 18.92 20.36
N GLU A 116 7.44 19.11 19.11
CA GLU A 116 7.80 20.42 18.57
C GLU A 116 6.61 21.39 18.63
N ILE A 117 5.42 20.96 18.19
CA ILE A 117 4.20 21.78 18.22
C ILE A 117 3.86 22.19 19.65
N SER A 118 3.95 21.28 20.62
CA SER A 118 3.69 21.59 22.03
C SER A 118 4.66 22.64 22.57
N SER A 119 5.96 22.53 22.27
CA SER A 119 6.94 23.55 22.70
C SER A 119 6.63 24.94 22.14
N TYR A 120 6.24 25.03 20.87
CA TYR A 120 5.83 26.30 20.28
C TYR A 120 4.55 26.85 20.90
N GLN A 121 3.58 25.99 21.25
CA GLN A 121 2.36 26.41 21.94
C GLN A 121 2.68 27.03 23.32
N ASP A 122 3.53 26.37 24.10
CA ASP A 122 3.95 26.85 25.43
C ASP A 122 4.68 28.21 25.32
N GLU A 123 5.60 28.35 24.37
CA GLU A 123 6.33 29.61 24.12
C GLU A 123 5.36 30.76 23.77
N ILE A 124 4.39 30.51 22.90
CA ILE A 124 3.38 31.50 22.50
C ILE A 124 2.52 31.90 23.71
N GLU A 125 2.09 30.94 24.53
CA GLU A 125 1.24 31.20 25.69
C GLU A 125 2.00 32.02 26.76
N ILE A 126 3.28 31.71 27.00
CA ILE A 126 4.15 32.49 27.89
C ILE A 126 4.27 33.94 27.40
N GLU A 127 4.54 34.15 26.11
CA GLU A 127 4.72 35.51 25.57
C GLU A 127 3.42 36.32 25.59
N LEU A 128 2.28 35.67 25.34
CA LEU A 128 0.96 36.29 25.47
C LEU A 128 0.66 36.69 26.92
N GLU A 129 0.99 35.86 27.92
CA GLU A 129 0.82 36.18 29.34
C GLU A 129 1.72 37.35 29.77
N ASN A 130 2.98 37.37 29.32
CA ASN A 130 3.92 38.46 29.58
C ASN A 130 3.45 39.80 28.99
N SER A 131 2.78 39.75 27.84
CA SER A 131 2.22 40.91 27.15
C SER A 131 0.89 41.40 27.74
N ARG A 132 0.29 40.68 28.69
CA ARG A 132 -0.96 41.12 29.33
C ARG A 132 -0.71 42.39 30.16
N PRO A 133 -1.51 43.46 29.97
CA PRO A 133 -1.35 44.68 30.74
C PRO A 133 -1.66 44.41 32.22
N LYS A 134 -0.70 44.74 33.11
CA LYS A 134 -0.93 44.71 34.56
C LYS A 134 -1.98 45.74 34.92
N VAL A 135 -3.22 45.30 35.15
CA VAL A 135 -4.25 46.11 35.78
C VAL A 135 -3.74 46.57 37.14
N HIS A 136 -3.37 47.85 37.23
CA HIS A 136 -3.13 48.49 38.51
C HIS A 136 -4.48 48.57 39.22
N LEU A 137 -4.74 47.65 40.16
CA LEU A 137 -5.82 47.78 41.13
C LEU A 137 -5.47 48.88 42.14
N GLY A 138 -5.48 50.11 41.65
CA GLY A 138 -5.37 51.36 42.41
C GLY A 138 -6.44 52.31 41.93
N GLY A 139 -7.71 51.93 42.10
CA GLY A 139 -8.84 52.71 41.61
C GLY A 139 -10.16 52.07 41.95
N ARG A 140 -10.84 52.65 42.93
CA ARG A 140 -12.21 52.36 43.35
C ARG A 140 -13.13 52.28 42.12
N TRP A 141 -13.64 51.10 41.80
CA TRP A 141 -14.68 50.92 40.80
C TRP A 141 -15.98 51.54 41.33
N HIS A 142 -16.22 52.80 40.99
CA HIS A 142 -17.57 53.34 41.04
C HIS A 142 -18.35 52.71 39.90
N VAL A 143 -19.18 51.72 40.24
CA VAL A 143 -20.24 51.22 39.37
C VAL A 143 -21.22 52.37 39.17
N ALA A 144 -21.03 53.15 38.10
CA ALA A 144 -22.02 54.12 37.68
C ALA A 144 -23.30 53.36 37.32
N ARG A 145 -24.33 53.54 38.14
CA ARG A 145 -25.70 53.17 37.81
C ARG A 145 -26.07 53.81 36.48
N ALA A 146 -26.19 53.01 35.42
CA ALA A 146 -27.02 53.39 34.29
C ALA A 146 -28.48 53.20 34.73
N CYS A 147 -29.09 54.29 35.20
CA CYS A 147 -30.54 54.46 35.18
C CYS A 147 -30.92 54.93 33.77
N PRO A 148 -31.77 54.21 33.02
CA PRO A 148 -32.55 54.80 31.97
C PRO A 148 -33.95 55.05 32.52
N CYS A 149 -34.24 56.31 32.84
CA CYS A 149 -35.60 56.79 32.91
C CYS A 149 -36.19 56.90 31.49
N ALA A 150 -37.52 56.73 31.43
CA ALA A 150 -38.42 57.29 30.43
C ALA A 150 -38.37 56.73 28.99
N ALA A 151 -39.30 55.81 28.69
CA ALA A 151 -40.11 55.90 27.49
C ALA A 151 -41.54 55.46 27.84
N ALA A 152 -42.49 56.35 27.55
CA ALA A 152 -43.92 56.25 27.83
C ALA A 152 -44.64 55.29 26.88
#